data_AF-A0A920MPR3-F1
#
_entry.id   AF-A0A920MPR3-F1
#
_cell.length_a   1.000
_cell.length_b   1.000
_cell.length_c   1.000
_cell.angle_alpha   90.00
_cell.angle_beta   90.00
_cell.angle_gamma   90.00
#
_symmetry.space_group_name_H-M   'P 1'
#
loop_
_entity.id
_entity.type
_entity.pdbx_description
1 polymer ?
#
loop_
_entity_poly.entity_id
_entity_poly.type
_entity_poly.pdbx_seq_one_letter_code
_entity_poly.pdbx_strand_id
1 'polypeptide(L)'
;MDKTPFYAESGGQIGDIGSIQGNDIDLSVLDVKKDNDSFVHICEGNLKNTDSLVECSVNDDHRNSVKKNHTATPLMHKALKSVLGDHVNQAGSLVHPDYLRFDLTHFEKISLQEIRI
;
A
#
# COMPACT_ATOMS: atom_id res chain seq x y z
N MET A 1 -15.16 11.82 6.65
CA MET A 1 -14.66 11.74 8.04
C MET A 1 -13.75 12.94 8.28
N ASP A 2 -13.73 13.48 9.49
CA ASP A 2 -12.85 14.59 9.88
C ASP A 2 -11.41 14.12 10.16
N LYS A 3 -11.24 12.89 10.67
CA LYS A 3 -9.96 12.23 10.89
C LYS A 3 -10.04 10.75 10.53
N THR A 4 -8.90 10.17 10.14
CA THR A 4 -8.79 8.75 9.79
C THR A 4 -7.43 8.19 10.20
N PRO A 5 -7.37 6.99 10.79
CA PRO A 5 -6.12 6.27 11.03
C PRO A 5 -5.61 5.50 9.79
N PHE A 6 -6.45 5.35 8.77
CA PHE A 6 -6.13 4.59 7.56
C PHE A 6 -5.15 5.35 6.65
N TYR A 7 -4.12 4.66 6.19
CA TYR A 7 -3.24 5.12 5.13
C TYR A 7 -3.89 4.95 3.76
N ALA A 8 -3.85 6.00 2.94
CA ALA A 8 -4.31 5.93 1.55
C ALA A 8 -3.23 5.39 0.61
N GLU A 9 -3.66 4.73 -0.46
CA GLU A 9 -2.78 4.33 -1.56
C GLU A 9 -1.89 5.50 -2.00
N SER A 10 -0.58 5.26 -2.05
CA SER A 10 0.42 6.27 -2.42
C SER A 10 1.76 5.66 -2.76
N GLY A 11 2.45 6.18 -3.78
CA GLY A 11 3.81 5.74 -4.13
C GLY A 11 3.93 4.26 -4.47
N GLY A 12 2.86 3.66 -5.01
CA GLY A 12 2.76 2.22 -5.28
C GLY A 12 2.41 1.37 -4.06
N GLN A 13 2.29 1.94 -2.87
CA GLN A 13 1.80 1.24 -1.69
C GLN A 13 0.28 1.21 -1.70
N ILE A 14 -0.30 0.02 -1.49
CA ILE A 14 -1.74 -0.13 -1.39
C ILE A 14 -2.31 0.49 -0.12
N GLY A 15 -3.58 0.88 -0.16
CA GLY A 15 -4.30 1.46 0.97
C GLY A 15 -4.50 0.48 2.12
N ASP A 16 -4.76 1.02 3.30
CA ASP A 16 -5.13 0.20 4.47
C ASP A 16 -6.54 -0.39 4.31
N ILE A 17 -6.75 -1.53 4.96
CA ILE A 17 -8.07 -2.19 5.13
C ILE A 17 -8.43 -2.25 6.61
N GLY A 18 -9.71 -2.45 6.93
CA GLY A 18 -10.17 -2.54 8.32
C GLY A 18 -11.66 -2.34 8.47
N SER A 19 -12.09 -1.71 9.56
CA SER A 19 -13.50 -1.50 9.88
C SER A 19 -13.79 -0.08 10.39
N ILE A 20 -15.01 0.39 10.11
CA ILE A 20 -15.60 1.60 10.68
C ILE A 20 -16.92 1.20 11.32
N GLN A 21 -17.05 1.39 12.63
CA GLN A 21 -18.19 0.93 13.42
C GLN A 21 -18.76 2.06 14.27
N GLY A 22 -20.07 2.10 14.42
CA GLY A 22 -20.77 3.10 15.22
C GLY A 22 -22.25 2.77 15.36
N ASN A 23 -23.03 3.72 15.86
CA ASN A 23 -24.47 3.50 15.99
C ASN A 23 -25.12 3.39 14.61
N ASP A 24 -25.67 2.21 14.29
CA ASP A 24 -26.22 1.86 12.97
C ASP A 24 -25.21 1.98 11.80
N ILE A 25 -23.90 1.93 12.10
CA ILE A 25 -22.81 1.94 11.11
C ILE A 25 -21.96 0.71 11.34
N ASP A 26 -21.83 -0.13 10.32
CA ASP A 26 -20.93 -1.28 10.30
C ASP A 26 -20.39 -1.43 8.88
N LEU A 27 -19.17 -0.95 8.68
CA LEU A 27 -18.50 -0.90 7.39
C LEU A 27 -17.18 -1.67 7.44
N SER A 28 -16.98 -2.54 6.46
CA SER A 28 -15.68 -3.11 6.13
C SER A 28 -15.00 -2.21 5.10
N VAL A 29 -13.84 -1.65 5.47
CA VAL A 29 -13.00 -0.82 4.59
C VAL A 29 -12.16 -1.76 3.73
N LEU A 30 -12.38 -1.70 2.42
CA LEU A 30 -11.73 -2.54 1.42
C LEU A 30 -10.50 -1.87 0.80
N ASP A 31 -10.51 -0.54 0.74
CA ASP A 31 -9.40 0.28 0.22
C ASP A 31 -9.56 1.73 0.68
N VAL A 32 -8.46 2.47 0.72
CA VAL A 32 -8.47 3.91 1.01
C VAL A 32 -7.65 4.64 -0.05
N LYS A 33 -8.28 5.63 -0.68
CA LYS A 33 -7.66 6.45 -1.73
C LYS A 33 -7.53 7.88 -1.27
N LYS A 34 -6.55 8.58 -1.82
CA LYS A 34 -6.39 10.02 -1.61
C LYS A 34 -6.93 10.76 -2.83
N ASP A 35 -7.93 11.62 -2.62
CA ASP A 35 -8.45 12.54 -3.63
C ASP A 35 -8.18 13.98 -3.16
N ASN A 36 -7.20 14.63 -3.78
CA ASN A 36 -6.63 15.90 -3.32
C ASN A 36 -6.19 15.83 -1.84
N ASP A 37 -6.79 16.61 -0.96
CA ASP A 37 -6.52 16.61 0.48
C ASP A 37 -7.50 15.72 1.28
N SER A 38 -8.40 15.01 0.60
CA SER A 38 -9.40 14.15 1.22
C SER A 38 -9.03 12.67 1.12
N PHE A 39 -9.37 11.92 2.17
CA PHE A 39 -9.27 10.46 2.21
C PHE A 39 -10.63 9.86 1.90
N VAL A 40 -10.67 8.97 0.90
CA VAL A 40 -11.88 8.29 0.42
C VAL A 40 -11.78 6.82 0.81
N HIS A 41 -12.64 6.39 1.74
CA HIS A 41 -12.75 5.00 2.17
C HIS A 41 -13.74 4.26 1.28
N ILE A 42 -13.24 3.27 0.54
CA ILE A 42 -14.08 2.36 -0.25
C ILE A 42 -14.51 1.24 0.68
N CYS A 43 -15.82 1.19 0.96
CA CYS A 43 -16.36 0.30 1.99
C CYS A 43 -17.52 -0.54 1.47
N GLU A 44 -17.75 -1.66 2.14
CA GLU A 44 -18.98 -2.46 2.06
C GLU A 44 -19.65 -2.54 3.44
N GLY A 45 -20.98 -2.63 3.47
CA GLY A 45 -21.74 -2.78 4.72
C GLY A 45 -22.90 -1.80 4.86
N ASN A 46 -23.24 -1.49 6.12
CA ASN A 46 -24.36 -0.62 6.46
C ASN A 46 -23.88 0.77 6.87
N LEU A 47 -24.43 1.80 6.23
CA LEU A 47 -24.21 3.18 6.60
C LEU A 47 -25.56 3.87 6.79
N LYS A 48 -25.96 4.04 8.04
CA LYS A 48 -27.08 4.91 8.44
C LYS A 48 -26.58 5.99 9.37
N ASN A 49 -27.23 7.14 9.34
CA ASN A 49 -26.96 8.25 10.24
C ASN A 49 -25.48 8.69 10.28
N THR A 50 -25.05 9.37 9.21
CA THR A 50 -23.67 9.79 8.95
C THR A 50 -23.10 10.82 9.93
N ASP A 51 -23.93 11.39 10.82
CA ASP A 51 -23.53 12.40 11.79
C ASP A 51 -23.11 11.78 13.14
N SER A 52 -23.12 10.46 13.25
CA SER A 52 -22.75 9.73 14.46
C SER A 52 -21.23 9.61 14.63
N LEU A 53 -20.77 9.56 15.88
CA LEU A 53 -19.39 9.18 16.18
C LEU A 53 -19.16 7.71 15.78
N VAL A 54 -17.99 7.46 15.20
CA VAL A 54 -17.56 6.13 14.75
C VAL A 54 -16.17 5.80 15.27
N GLU A 55 -15.95 4.52 15.55
CA GLU A 55 -14.66 3.91 15.83
C GLU A 55 -14.06 3.35 14.54
N CYS A 56 -12.77 3.61 14.34
CA CYS A 56 -12.03 3.18 13.15
C CYS A 56 -10.92 2.22 13.58
N SER A 57 -10.95 0.99 13.08
CA SER A 57 -9.94 -0.03 13.39
C SER A 57 -9.26 -0.46 12.10
N VAL A 58 -7.93 -0.33 12.05
CA VAL A 58 -7.15 -0.73 10.89
C VAL A 58 -6.62 -2.14 11.09
N ASN A 59 -6.58 -2.96 10.03
CA ASN A 59 -5.98 -4.28 10.09
C ASN A 59 -4.45 -4.17 10.25
N ASP A 60 -3.94 -4.49 11.44
CA ASP A 60 -2.52 -4.38 11.77
C ASP A 60 -1.65 -5.39 11.00
N ASP A 61 -2.13 -6.61 10.76
CA ASP A 61 -1.37 -7.64 10.04
C ASP A 61 -1.17 -7.25 8.57
N HIS A 62 -2.22 -6.73 7.94
CA HIS A 62 -2.18 -6.19 6.60
C HIS A 62 -1.18 -5.03 6.51
N ARG A 63 -1.34 -4.02 7.37
CA ARG A 63 -0.47 -2.83 7.38
C ARG A 63 0.98 -3.17 7.69
N ASN A 64 1.24 -4.10 8.60
CA ASN A 64 2.59 -4.53 8.92
C ASN A 64 3.25 -5.28 7.76
N SER A 65 2.49 -6.10 7.02
CA SER A 65 3.01 -6.80 5.83
C SER A 65 3.35 -5.81 4.72
N VAL A 66 2.48 -4.83 4.47
CA VAL A 66 2.74 -3.72 3.53
C VAL A 66 3.96 -2.92 3.95
N LYS A 67 4.08 -2.55 5.24
CA LYS A 67 5.25 -1.81 5.77
C LYS A 67 6.57 -2.56 5.55
N LYS A 68 6.59 -3.89 5.75
CA LYS A 68 7.79 -4.72 5.49
C LYS A 68 8.21 -4.65 4.02
N ASN A 69 7.26 -4.73 3.10
CA ASN A 69 7.56 -4.65 1.66
C ASN A 69 7.96 -3.23 1.25
N HIS A 70 7.39 -2.20 1.89
CA HIS A 70 7.78 -0.80 1.69
C HIS A 70 9.24 -0.58 2.10
N THR A 71 9.63 -1.05 3.28
CA THR A 71 11.02 -0.90 3.77
C THR A 71 12.02 -1.74 2.97
N ALA A 72 11.58 -2.85 2.36
CA ALA A 72 12.40 -3.66 1.45
C ALA A 72 12.64 -2.99 0.09
N THR A 73 11.72 -2.16 -0.40
CA THR A 73 11.81 -1.48 -1.71
C THR A 73 13.14 -0.75 -1.93
N PRO A 74 13.62 0.14 -1.02
CA PRO A 74 14.90 0.82 -1.22
C PRO A 74 16.11 -0.12 -1.12
N LEU A 75 16.00 -1.24 -0.39
CA LEU A 75 17.06 -2.25 -0.32
C LEU A 75 17.17 -3.01 -1.64
N MET A 76 16.02 -3.42 -2.21
CA MET A 76 15.94 -4.05 -3.53
C MET A 76 16.54 -3.14 -4.61
N HIS A 77 16.19 -1.85 -4.63
CA HIS A 77 16.73 -0.91 -5.59
C HIS A 77 18.26 -0.78 -5.49
N LYS A 78 18.81 -0.70 -4.28
CA LYS A 78 20.28 -0.65 -4.06
C LYS A 78 20.97 -1.93 -4.53
N ALA A 79 20.40 -3.10 -4.22
CA ALA A 79 20.94 -4.38 -4.66
C ALA A 79 20.96 -4.49 -6.19
N LEU A 80 19.87 -4.11 -6.85
CA LEU A 80 19.77 -4.09 -8.31
C LEU A 80 20.84 -3.19 -8.94
N LYS A 81 21.10 -1.99 -8.38
CA LYS A 81 22.19 -1.13 -8.86
C LYS A 81 23.56 -1.77 -8.66
N SER A 82 23.79 -2.47 -7.54
CA SER A 82 25.06 -3.15 -7.28
C SER A 82 25.34 -4.30 -8.25
N VAL A 83 24.31 -4.98 -8.75
CA VAL A 83 24.44 -6.14 -9.64
C VAL A 83 24.42 -5.73 -11.10
N LEU A 84 23.46 -4.89 -11.49
CA LEU A 84 23.16 -4.55 -12.88
C LEU A 84 23.84 -3.25 -13.33
N GLY A 85 24.28 -2.40 -12.39
CA GLY A 85 24.90 -1.10 -12.66
C GLY A 85 23.97 0.10 -12.41
N ASP A 86 24.58 1.29 -12.39
CA ASP A 86 23.92 2.55 -12.01
C ASP A 86 22.88 3.08 -13.01
N HIS A 87 22.87 2.55 -14.24
CA HIS A 87 21.88 2.91 -15.26
C HIS A 87 20.48 2.40 -14.96
N VAL A 88 20.36 1.42 -14.07
CA VAL A 88 19.05 0.89 -13.65
C VAL A 88 18.35 1.92 -12.78
N ASN A 89 17.13 2.29 -13.16
CA ASN A 89 16.29 3.20 -12.40
C ASN A 89 14.89 2.61 -12.24
N GLN A 90 14.22 2.99 -11.15
CA GLN A 90 12.84 2.59 -10.88
C GLN A 90 11.90 3.23 -11.91
N ALA A 91 11.12 2.39 -12.59
CA ALA A 91 10.03 2.81 -13.47
C ALA A 91 8.67 2.73 -12.76
N GLY A 92 8.56 1.89 -11.71
CA GLY A 92 7.35 1.72 -10.93
C GLY A 92 7.55 0.75 -9.76
N SER A 93 6.59 0.73 -8.84
CA SER A 93 6.54 -0.28 -7.78
C SER A 93 5.10 -0.55 -7.36
N LEU A 94 4.84 -1.77 -6.90
CA LEU A 94 3.62 -2.15 -6.20
C LEU A 94 4.00 -2.82 -4.88
N VAL A 95 3.61 -2.22 -3.77
CA VAL A 95 3.83 -2.72 -2.41
C VAL A 95 2.52 -3.30 -1.90
N HIS A 96 2.35 -4.60 -2.10
CA HIS A 96 1.21 -5.39 -1.63
C HIS A 96 1.59 -6.10 -0.30
N PRO A 97 0.66 -6.54 0.55
CA PRO A 97 0.97 -7.33 1.75
C PRO A 97 1.73 -8.63 1.40
N ASP A 98 1.34 -9.28 0.31
CA ASP A 98 1.88 -10.60 -0.05
C ASP A 98 3.16 -10.52 -0.89
N TYR A 99 3.37 -9.44 -1.64
CA TYR A 99 4.52 -9.32 -2.55
C TYR A 99 4.90 -7.86 -2.82
N LEU A 100 6.15 -7.69 -3.24
CA LEU A 100 6.67 -6.44 -3.80
C LEU A 100 6.94 -6.65 -5.30
N ARG A 101 6.31 -5.83 -6.16
CA ARG A 101 6.72 -5.70 -7.56
C ARG A 101 7.60 -4.47 -7.71
N PHE A 102 8.75 -4.63 -8.36
CA PHE A 102 9.66 -3.54 -8.67
C PHE A 102 9.90 -3.51 -10.17
N ASP A 103 9.43 -2.44 -10.81
CA ASP A 103 9.55 -2.25 -12.26
C ASP A 103 10.77 -1.34 -12.51
N LEU A 104 11.68 -1.77 -13.39
CA LEU A 104 12.98 -1.11 -13.59
C LEU A 104 13.30 -0.93 -15.08
N THR A 105 14.07 0.12 -15.40
CA THR A 105 14.59 0.34 -16.75
C THR A 105 15.92 -0.38 -16.94
N HIS A 106 15.97 -1.34 -17.86
CA HIS A 106 17.20 -2.07 -18.20
C HIS A 106 17.18 -2.45 -19.69
N PHE A 107 18.37 -2.53 -20.30
CA PHE A 107 18.51 -2.69 -21.76
C PHE A 107 18.22 -4.11 -22.25
N GLU A 108 18.29 -5.08 -21.34
CA GLU A 108 18.12 -6.48 -21.64
C GLU A 108 17.37 -7.20 -20.51
N LYS A 109 17.05 -8.48 -20.72
CA LYS A 109 16.39 -9.28 -19.70
C LYS A 109 17.40 -9.72 -18.66
N ILE A 110 17.08 -9.54 -17.38
CA ILE A 110 17.92 -10.00 -16.27
C ILE A 110 18.11 -11.52 -16.37
N SER A 111 19.35 -11.96 -16.34
CA SER A 111 19.73 -13.36 -16.40
C SER A 111 19.44 -14.09 -15.08
N LEU A 112 19.36 -15.42 -15.11
CA LEU A 112 19.17 -16.23 -13.90
C LEU A 112 20.34 -16.11 -12.92
N GLN A 113 21.54 -15.78 -13.39
CA GLN A 113 22.70 -15.59 -12.52
C GLN A 113 22.57 -14.28 -11.74
N GLU A 114 22.16 -13.19 -12.38
CA GLU A 114 21.94 -11.89 -11.74
C GLU A 114 20.77 -11.92 -10.73
N ILE A 115 19.75 -12.77 -10.94
CA ILE A 115 18.61 -12.93 -10.02
C ILE A 115 18.98 -13.70 -8.73
N ARG A 116 19.97 -14.59 -8.78
CA ARG A 116 20.28 -15.54 -7.69
C ARG A 116 21.25 -14.99 -6.64
N ILE A 117 21.66 -13.73 -6.75
CA ILE A 117 22.59 -13.08 -5.83
C ILE A 117 21.91 -12.77 -4.50
#